data_AF-A0A925ZJE5-F1
#
_entry.id   AF-A0A925ZJE5-F1
#
_cell.length_a   1.000
_cell.length_b   1.000
_cell.length_c   1.000
_cell.angle_alpha   90.00
_cell.angle_beta   90.00
_cell.angle_gamma   90.00
#
_symmetry.space_group_name_H-M   'P 1'
#
loop_
_entity.id
_entity.type
_entity.pdbx_description
1 polymer ?
#
loop_
_entity_poly.entity_id
_entity_poly.type
_entity_poly.pdbx_seq_one_letter_code
_entity_poly.pdbx_strand_id
1 'polypeptide(L)'
;MLRSLALFALVFVAACRPEPTHPTPAPTPTPVDSADGGEPQAPPNAETCGEAGTCTDGKQCIEYFGIAGPRGPKFYACEIPCADAKNTCPIGQECITIADGPGQVCRPPSEPSVPPAK
;
A
#
# COMPACT_ATOMS: atom_id res chain seq x y z
N MET A 1 -19.23 -27.40 -64.60
CA MET A 1 -18.13 -28.30 -64.18
C MET A 1 -17.05 -27.38 -63.62
N LEU A 2 -16.68 -27.34 -62.34
CA LEU A 2 -15.91 -28.32 -61.57
C LEU A 2 -15.81 -27.73 -60.12
N ARG A 3 -16.52 -28.25 -59.12
CA ARG A 3 -16.00 -29.05 -57.99
C ARG A 3 -14.62 -28.68 -57.45
N SER A 4 -14.56 -28.10 -56.24
CA SER A 4 -13.77 -28.58 -55.07
C SER A 4 -13.80 -27.49 -53.97
N LEU A 5 -14.50 -27.67 -52.84
CA LEU A 5 -14.15 -28.45 -51.64
C LEU A 5 -12.83 -28.01 -50.96
N ALA A 6 -13.01 -27.42 -49.77
CA ALA A 6 -12.12 -27.39 -48.61
C ALA A 6 -10.76 -26.66 -48.80
N LEU A 7 -10.29 -25.79 -47.90
CA LEU A 7 -10.17 -25.98 -46.47
C LEU A 7 -10.41 -24.67 -45.71
N PHE A 8 -11.29 -24.73 -44.72
CA PHE A 8 -11.32 -23.82 -43.58
C PHE A 8 -10.03 -24.01 -42.77
N ALA A 9 -9.13 -23.03 -42.77
CA ALA A 9 -8.10 -22.92 -41.74
C ALA A 9 -8.65 -22.02 -40.61
N LEU A 10 -9.53 -22.59 -39.79
CA LEU A 10 -9.89 -22.04 -38.48
C LEU A 10 -8.65 -22.10 -37.59
N VAL A 11 -7.94 -20.98 -37.49
CA VAL A 11 -6.98 -20.78 -36.41
C VAL A 11 -7.80 -20.71 -35.12
N PHE A 12 -7.82 -21.82 -34.39
CA PHE A 12 -8.31 -21.90 -33.03
C PHE A 12 -7.49 -20.94 -32.17
N VAL A 13 -8.02 -19.73 -31.95
CA VAL A 13 -7.66 -18.94 -30.78
C VAL A 13 -8.08 -19.78 -29.58
N ALA A 14 -7.10 -20.39 -28.92
CA ALA A 14 -7.28 -21.09 -27.68
C ALA A 14 -7.89 -20.12 -26.66
N ALA A 15 -9.22 -20.18 -26.53
CA ALA A 15 -9.92 -19.60 -25.41
C ALA A 15 -9.39 -20.31 -24.16
N CYS A 16 -8.58 -19.60 -23.35
CA CYS A 16 -8.42 -19.94 -21.96
C CYS A 16 -9.83 -19.93 -21.34
N ARG A 17 -10.44 -21.12 -21.22
CA ARG A 17 -11.62 -21.31 -20.39
C ARG A 17 -11.17 -21.09 -18.95
N PRO A 18 -11.69 -20.08 -18.22
CA PRO A 18 -11.59 -20.13 -16.77
C PRO A 18 -12.39 -21.36 -16.30
N GLU A 19 -11.71 -22.24 -15.59
CA GLU A 19 -12.30 -23.37 -14.89
C GLU A 19 -13.33 -22.84 -13.88
N PRO A 20 -14.56 -23.39 -13.82
CA PRO A 20 -15.47 -23.05 -12.74
C PRO A 20 -14.95 -23.71 -11.47
N THR A 21 -14.05 -23.04 -10.76
CA THR A 21 -13.70 -23.39 -9.39
C THR A 21 -14.96 -23.25 -8.55
N HIS A 22 -15.62 -24.37 -8.31
CA HIS A 22 -16.57 -24.50 -7.21
C HIS A 22 -15.91 -23.91 -5.95
N PRO A 23 -16.55 -22.97 -5.25
CA PRO A 23 -16.04 -22.57 -3.95
C PRO A 23 -16.17 -23.78 -3.03
N THR A 24 -15.04 -24.36 -2.66
CA THR A 24 -14.93 -25.15 -1.44
C THR A 24 -15.51 -24.29 -0.31
N PRO A 25 -16.50 -24.75 0.45
CA PRO A 25 -16.94 -24.02 1.64
C PRO A 25 -15.72 -23.90 2.55
N ALA A 26 -15.24 -22.67 2.74
CA ALA A 26 -14.23 -22.37 3.73
C ALA A 26 -14.75 -22.87 5.11
N PRO A 27 -13.87 -23.39 5.98
CA PRO A 27 -14.27 -23.70 7.34
C PRO A 27 -14.91 -22.44 7.95
N THR A 28 -16.13 -22.59 8.45
CA THR A 28 -16.83 -21.54 9.18
C THR A 28 -15.88 -21.02 10.27
N PRO A 29 -15.49 -19.73 10.24
CA PRO A 29 -14.78 -19.17 11.37
C PRO A 29 -15.74 -19.26 12.56
N THR A 30 -15.34 -20.01 13.59
CA THR A 30 -15.90 -19.85 14.93
C THR A 30 -15.95 -18.34 15.23
N PRO A 31 -17.07 -17.80 15.74
CA PRO A 31 -17.10 -16.45 16.25
C PRO A 31 -16.08 -16.39 17.38
N VAL A 32 -14.91 -15.82 17.09
CA VAL A 32 -14.03 -15.35 18.15
C VAL A 32 -14.76 -14.16 18.74
N ASP A 33 -15.36 -14.40 19.90
CA ASP A 33 -15.76 -13.36 20.83
C ASP A 33 -14.45 -12.64 21.26
N SER A 34 -13.94 -11.81 20.37
CA SER A 34 -12.83 -10.90 20.60
C SER A 34 -13.41 -9.50 20.51
N ALA A 35 -14.14 -9.16 21.57
CA ALA A 35 -14.22 -7.79 22.03
C ALA A 35 -12.79 -7.35 22.39
N ASP A 36 -12.06 -6.86 21.40
CA ASP A 36 -10.92 -5.99 21.63
C ASP A 36 -10.86 -5.02 20.45
N GLY A 37 -11.33 -3.81 20.69
CA GLY A 37 -11.12 -2.66 19.82
C GLY A 37 -9.65 -2.26 19.83
N GLY A 38 -8.79 -3.17 19.38
CA GLY A 38 -7.37 -2.94 19.19
C GLY A 38 -7.18 -2.02 18.00
N GLU A 39 -7.31 -0.71 18.25
CA GLU A 39 -6.64 0.32 17.46
C GLU A 39 -5.22 -0.18 17.15
N PRO A 40 -4.75 -0.16 15.89
CA PRO A 40 -3.39 -0.58 15.58
C PRO A 40 -2.44 0.21 16.47
N GLN A 41 -1.90 -0.43 17.51
CA GLN A 41 -0.96 0.21 18.41
C GLN A 41 0.27 0.52 17.58
N ALA A 42 0.35 1.76 17.13
CA ALA A 42 1.53 2.30 16.53
C ALA A 42 2.70 2.03 17.50
N PRO A 43 3.90 1.69 17.01
CA PRO A 43 5.04 1.44 17.88
C PRO A 43 5.17 2.60 18.88
N PRO A 44 5.60 2.37 20.13
CA PRO A 44 5.49 3.33 21.25
C PRO A 44 6.19 4.69 21.05
N ASN A 45 6.87 4.88 19.91
CA ASN A 45 7.54 6.12 19.50
C ASN A 45 6.92 6.77 18.25
N ALA A 46 5.82 6.23 17.70
CA ALA A 46 5.07 6.88 16.66
C ALA A 46 4.24 7.98 17.32
N GLU A 47 4.65 9.23 17.12
CA GLU A 47 3.83 10.39 17.48
C GLU A 47 2.42 10.18 16.90
N THR A 48 1.43 10.07 17.79
CA THR A 48 0.03 9.91 17.39
C THR A 48 -0.52 11.26 17.03
N CYS A 49 -1.01 11.41 15.80
CA CYS A 49 -1.77 12.57 15.36
C CYS A 49 -3.13 12.13 14.79
N GLY A 50 -4.10 13.03 14.75
CA GLY A 50 -5.51 12.70 14.47
C GLY A 50 -6.44 13.53 15.34
N GLU A 51 -7.63 13.01 15.67
CA GLU A 51 -8.72 13.78 16.32
C GLU A 51 -8.34 14.52 17.62
N ALA A 52 -7.28 14.11 18.31
CA ALA A 52 -6.82 14.75 19.56
C ALA A 52 -5.29 14.96 19.65
N GLY A 53 -4.53 14.64 18.60
CA GLY A 53 -3.06 14.62 18.64
C GLY A 53 -2.41 15.70 17.78
N THR A 54 -1.28 16.23 18.25
CA THR A 54 -0.44 17.21 17.53
C THR A 54 0.92 16.61 17.23
N CYS A 55 1.44 16.86 16.03
CA CYS A 55 2.81 16.53 15.69
C CYS A 55 3.80 17.57 16.24
N THR A 56 4.98 17.12 16.65
CA THR A 56 6.07 18.02 17.09
C THR A 56 7.05 18.31 15.94
N ASP A 57 8.07 19.12 16.21
CA ASP A 57 9.20 19.38 15.29
C ASP A 57 8.83 19.92 13.89
N GLY A 58 7.71 20.65 13.79
CA GLY A 58 7.26 21.23 12.52
C GLY A 58 6.70 20.21 11.53
N LYS A 59 6.42 18.98 11.98
CA LYS A 59 5.73 17.96 11.21
C LYS A 59 4.24 18.28 11.07
N GLN A 60 3.64 17.80 10.00
CA GLN A 60 2.22 17.87 9.72
C GLN A 60 1.58 16.51 9.97
N CYS A 61 0.35 16.52 10.47
CA CYS A 61 -0.45 15.31 10.53
C CYS A 61 -1.04 15.04 9.14
N ILE A 62 -0.56 13.99 8.48
CA ILE A 62 -1.03 13.60 7.16
C ILE A 62 -2.02 12.44 7.31
N GLU A 63 -3.23 12.64 6.80
CA GLU A 63 -4.22 11.57 6.65
C GLU A 63 -3.98 10.81 5.35
N TYR A 64 -4.01 9.48 5.39
CA TYR A 64 -3.86 8.65 4.20
C TYR A 64 -4.63 7.34 4.30
N PHE A 65 -4.79 6.67 3.16
CA PHE A 65 -5.27 5.29 3.08
C PHE A 65 -4.13 4.41 2.61
N GLY A 66 -3.97 3.23 3.23
CA GLY A 66 -3.03 2.23 2.73
C GLY A 66 -3.51 1.59 1.43
N ILE A 67 -2.91 0.46 1.05
CA ILE A 67 -3.21 -0.26 -0.21
C ILE A 67 -4.70 -0.57 -0.44
N ALA A 68 -5.49 -0.71 0.64
CA ALA A 68 -6.93 -0.96 0.57
C ALA A 68 -7.76 0.25 0.08
N GLY A 69 -7.13 1.43 0.00
CA GLY A 69 -7.77 2.69 -0.40
C GLY A 69 -8.90 3.11 0.54
N PRO A 70 -9.84 3.95 0.07
CA PRO A 70 -10.94 4.49 0.90
C PRO A 70 -11.93 3.45 1.43
N ARG A 71 -11.85 2.20 0.97
CA ARG A 71 -12.65 1.08 1.50
C ARG A 71 -12.03 0.48 2.77
N GLY A 72 -10.76 0.76 3.03
CA GLY A 72 -10.03 0.33 4.22
C GLY A 72 -10.04 1.37 5.34
N PRO A 73 -9.27 1.12 6.41
CA PRO A 73 -9.08 2.09 7.48
C PRO A 73 -8.34 3.34 6.98
N LYS A 74 -8.68 4.48 7.57
CA LYS A 74 -7.90 5.73 7.44
C LYS A 74 -6.77 5.71 8.48
N PHE A 75 -5.59 6.16 8.07
CA PHE A 75 -4.41 6.27 8.91
C PHE A 75 -3.94 7.71 9.03
N TYR A 76 -3.11 7.94 10.05
CA TYR A 76 -2.53 9.24 10.37
C TYR A 76 -1.02 9.07 10.59
N ALA A 77 -0.22 10.01 10.11
CA ALA A 77 1.22 10.02 10.36
C ALA A 77 1.74 11.45 10.52
N CYS A 78 2.66 11.65 11.47
CA CYS A 78 3.42 12.89 11.61
C CYS A 78 4.61 12.90 10.68
N GLU A 79 4.54 13.71 9.62
CA GLU A 79 5.54 13.76 8.57
C GLU A 79 5.87 15.19 8.16
N ILE A 80 7.01 15.37 7.52
CA ILE A 80 7.33 16.63 6.84
C ILE A 80 6.99 16.40 5.36
N PRO A 81 5.89 16.97 4.82
CA PRO A 81 5.57 16.82 3.41
C PRO A 81 6.63 17.52 2.56
N CYS A 82 6.96 16.94 1.42
CA CYS A 82 7.83 17.60 0.47
C CYS A 82 7.13 18.83 -0.11
N ALA A 83 7.85 19.95 -0.27
CA ALA A 83 7.29 21.10 -0.97
C ALA A 83 7.01 20.75 -2.45
N ASP A 84 5.74 20.86 -2.87
CA ASP A 84 5.18 20.33 -4.13
C ASP A 84 5.95 20.71 -5.41
N ALA A 85 6.64 21.85 -5.41
CA ALA A 85 7.34 22.35 -6.60
C ALA A 85 8.83 22.02 -6.64
N LYS A 86 9.44 21.56 -5.54
CA LYS A 86 10.91 21.48 -5.43
C LYS A 86 11.45 20.26 -4.67
N ASN A 87 10.59 19.35 -4.21
CA ASN A 87 10.99 18.19 -3.40
C ASN A 87 11.96 18.57 -2.27
N THR A 88 11.73 19.74 -1.66
CA THR A 88 12.69 20.34 -0.74
C THR A 88 12.42 19.85 0.67
N CYS A 89 13.47 19.32 1.29
CA CYS A 89 13.48 18.83 2.67
C CYS A 89 14.49 19.62 3.51
N PRO A 90 14.36 19.59 4.85
CA PRO A 90 15.40 20.10 5.74
C PRO A 90 16.77 19.47 5.44
N ILE A 91 17.85 20.17 5.79
CA ILE A 91 19.23 19.71 5.55
C ILE A 91 19.41 18.30 6.13
N GLY A 92 20.02 17.40 5.35
CA GLY A 92 20.30 16.02 5.75
C GLY A 92 19.09 15.09 5.62
N GLN A 93 18.03 15.51 4.94
CA GLN A 93 16.89 14.67 4.58
C GLN A 93 16.65 14.68 3.07
N GLU A 94 15.97 13.63 2.60
CA GLU A 94 15.60 13.41 1.22
C GLU A 94 14.09 13.26 1.10
N CYS A 95 13.55 13.78 0.00
CA CYS A 95 12.14 13.57 -0.33
C CYS A 95 11.97 12.18 -0.95
N ILE A 96 11.21 11.31 -0.27
CA ILE A 96 10.92 9.96 -0.73
C ILE A 96 9.41 9.74 -0.84
N THR A 97 9.00 8.78 -1.68
CA THR A 97 7.59 8.37 -1.80
C THR A 97 7.35 7.09 -1.00
N ILE A 98 6.34 7.09 -0.14
CA ILE A 98 5.86 5.90 0.58
C ILE A 98 4.59 5.39 -0.13
N ALA A 99 4.68 4.23 -0.80
CA ALA A 99 3.65 3.71 -1.70
C ALA A 99 2.31 3.36 -1.02
N ASP A 100 2.36 2.93 0.24
CA ASP A 100 1.18 2.58 1.06
C ASP A 100 1.02 3.53 2.24
N GLY A 101 1.35 4.80 1.99
CA GLY A 101 1.64 5.77 3.03
C GLY A 101 1.19 7.18 2.69
N PRO A 102 1.73 8.17 3.42
CA PRO A 102 1.39 9.59 3.27
C PRO A 102 1.84 10.24 1.95
N GLY A 103 2.39 9.47 1.00
CA GLY A 103 2.91 9.99 -0.26
C GLY A 103 4.36 10.48 -0.13
N GLN A 104 4.63 11.69 -0.63
CA GLN A 104 5.98 12.27 -0.65
C GLN A 104 6.31 12.99 0.66
N VAL A 105 7.29 12.47 1.39
CA VAL A 105 7.70 12.99 2.70
C VAL A 105 9.22 13.03 2.85
N CYS A 106 9.71 13.90 3.73
CA CYS A 106 11.12 14.01 4.04
C CYS A 106 11.55 12.96 5.06
N ARG A 107 12.59 12.20 4.72
CA ARG A 107 13.21 11.21 5.62
C ARG A 107 14.72 11.38 5.62
N PRO A 108 15.43 10.96 6.68
CA PRO A 108 16.87 10.79 6.60
C PRO A 108 17.22 9.92 5.38
N PRO A 109 18.33 10.20 4.68
CA PRO A 109 18.79 9.33 3.61
C PRO A 109 18.91 7.91 4.16
N SER A 110 18.39 6.93 3.44
CA SER A 110 18.64 5.54 3.81
C SER A 110 20.14 5.30 3.65
N GLU A 111 20.88 5.22 4.77
CA GLU A 111 22.29 4.88 4.70
C GLU A 111 22.41 3.58 3.90
N PRO A 112 23.22 3.53 2.83
CA PRO A 112 23.57 2.25 2.24
C PRO A 112 24.24 1.47 3.36
N SER A 113 23.69 0.31 3.70
CA SER A 113 24.19 -0.59 4.74
C SER A 113 25.70 -0.77 4.60
N VAL A 114 26.48 0.04 5.32
CA VAL A 114 27.94 -0.12 5.39
C VAL A 114 28.16 -1.31 6.30
N PRO A 115 28.68 -2.46 5.82
CA PRO A 115 29.05 -3.52 6.72
C PRO A 115 30.12 -2.97 7.67
N PRO A 116 30.03 -3.23 9.00
CA PRO A 116 31.00 -2.72 9.95
C PRO A 116 32.40 -3.18 9.55
N ALA A 117 33.31 -2.22 9.38
CA ALA A 117 34.70 -2.51 9.09
C ALA A 117 35.31 -3.29 10.26
N LYS A 118 35.96 -4.42 9.94
CA LYS A 118 36.90 -5.11 10.82
C LYS A 118 38.20 -5.33 10.07
#